data_AF-A0A3D4HXK1-F1
#
_entry.id   AF-A0A3D4HXK1-F1
#
_cell.length_a   1.000
_cell.length_b   1.000
_cell.length_c   1.000
_cell.angle_alpha   90.00
_cell.angle_beta   90.00
_cell.angle_gamma   90.00
#
_symmetry.space_group_name_H-M   'P 1'
#
loop_
_entity.id
_entity.type
_entity.pdbx_description
1 polymer ?
#
loop_
_entity_poly.entity_id
_entity_poly.type
_entity_poly.pdbx_seq_one_letter_code
_entity_poly.pdbx_strand_id
1 'polypeptide(L)'
;MNGLLGALVALFASAIMSVHSPVPVEDPATLALRDFLSEKGSPLPAEELIQYSNWKSIVAVSAAESSYGKHLGGAFNAWGIKDYTSGSVKYGRTRDFASWEESIKYTSELLYKYDPEDGEPDPKQMVATWKYVRPYGHWVNNVAYSLYDISENITV
;
A
#
# COMPACT_ATOMS: atom_id res chain seq x y z
N MET A 1 44.62 21.58 -56.66
CA MET A 1 44.68 21.12 -55.26
C MET A 1 43.81 22.05 -54.42
N ASN A 2 42.71 21.46 -53.96
CA ASN A 2 41.89 21.71 -52.77
C ASN A 2 41.25 23.09 -52.60
N GLY A 3 39.94 23.10 -52.82
CA GLY A 3 39.06 24.25 -52.77
C GLY A 3 38.78 24.73 -51.35
N LEU A 4 38.77 26.04 -51.23
CA LEU A 4 38.23 26.79 -50.11
C LEU A 4 36.89 27.40 -50.57
N LEU A 5 35.95 27.48 -49.63
CA LEU A 5 34.68 28.23 -49.70
C LEU A 5 33.52 27.60 -50.49
N GLY A 6 32.93 26.57 -49.90
CA GLY A 6 31.49 26.29 -50.02
C GLY A 6 30.79 26.78 -48.76
N ALA A 7 29.92 27.77 -48.92
CA ALA A 7 29.28 28.50 -47.84
C ALA A 7 28.22 27.69 -47.07
N LEU A 8 28.09 28.02 -45.80
CA LEU A 8 26.84 28.19 -45.02
C LEU A 8 25.76 27.08 -45.03
N VAL A 9 25.48 26.64 -43.79
CA VAL A 9 24.16 26.18 -43.27
C VAL A 9 23.57 24.90 -43.89
N ALA A 10 23.81 23.79 -43.21
CA ALA A 10 22.77 22.81 -42.92
C ALA A 10 22.96 22.40 -41.46
N LEU A 11 22.45 23.23 -40.54
CA LEU A 11 21.27 22.89 -39.75
C LEU A 11 21.45 21.56 -39.01
N PHE A 12 21.89 21.70 -37.76
CA PHE A 12 21.64 20.75 -36.68
C PHE A 12 20.15 20.37 -36.68
N ALA A 13 19.82 19.31 -37.40
CA ALA A 13 18.50 18.70 -37.40
C ALA A 13 18.65 17.19 -37.20
N SER A 14 19.55 16.77 -36.30
CA SER A 14 19.31 15.53 -35.56
C SER A 14 18.22 15.87 -34.56
N ALA A 15 16.99 15.82 -35.05
CA ALA A 15 15.79 15.86 -34.25
C ALA A 15 16.00 14.95 -33.05
N ILE A 16 16.08 15.57 -31.89
CA ILE A 16 15.82 14.88 -30.63
C ILE A 16 14.37 14.46 -30.79
N MET A 17 14.14 13.25 -31.32
CA MET A 17 12.94 12.51 -31.01
C MET A 17 13.04 12.25 -29.52
N SER A 18 12.63 13.26 -28.75
CA SER A 18 12.13 13.06 -27.41
C SER A 18 10.97 12.12 -27.63
N VAL A 19 11.25 10.83 -27.51
CA VAL A 19 10.23 9.86 -27.15
C VAL A 19 9.76 10.37 -25.81
N HIS A 20 8.79 11.28 -25.85
CA HIS A 20 7.91 11.55 -24.73
C HIS A 20 7.16 10.23 -24.61
N SER A 21 7.82 9.22 -24.03
CA SER A 21 7.13 8.08 -23.46
C SER A 21 6.03 8.74 -22.66
N PRO A 22 4.75 8.49 -22.97
CA PRO A 22 3.67 9.08 -22.22
C PRO A 22 4.02 8.79 -20.77
N VAL A 23 4.25 9.84 -19.98
CA VAL A 23 4.37 9.69 -18.52
C VAL A 23 3.15 8.86 -18.18
N PRO A 24 3.32 7.63 -17.63
CA PRO A 24 2.17 6.82 -17.27
C PRO A 24 1.26 7.74 -16.48
N VAL A 25 0.07 8.00 -17.02
CA VAL A 25 -0.90 8.83 -16.32
C VAL A 25 -1.27 8.01 -15.12
N GLU A 26 -0.58 8.29 -14.02
CA GLU A 26 -0.77 7.60 -12.77
C GLU A 26 -2.21 7.84 -12.37
N ASP A 27 -2.92 6.77 -12.04
CA ASP A 27 -4.34 6.86 -11.73
C ASP A 27 -4.53 7.83 -10.54
N PRO A 28 -5.53 8.72 -10.59
CA PRO A 28 -5.78 9.69 -9.51
C PRO A 28 -5.90 9.06 -8.12
N ALA A 29 -6.42 7.82 -8.02
CA ALA A 29 -6.53 7.10 -6.75
C ALA A 29 -5.16 6.78 -6.17
N THR A 30 -4.25 6.25 -7.01
CA THR A 30 -2.87 5.92 -6.64
C THR A 30 -2.12 7.17 -6.19
N LEU A 31 -2.28 8.28 -6.91
CA LEU A 31 -1.67 9.57 -6.54
C LEU A 31 -2.15 10.06 -5.16
N ALA A 32 -3.47 10.10 -4.96
CA ALA A 32 -4.06 10.57 -3.71
C ALA A 32 -3.67 9.66 -2.52
N LEU A 33 -3.63 8.34 -2.74
CA LEU A 33 -3.16 7.40 -1.72
C LEU A 33 -1.68 7.59 -1.40
N ARG A 34 -0.84 7.77 -2.40
CA ARG A 34 0.59 8.01 -2.21
C ARG A 34 0.84 9.29 -1.42
N ASP A 35 0.14 10.37 -1.75
CA ASP A 35 0.29 11.65 -1.05
C ASP A 35 -0.18 11.52 0.40
N PHE A 36 -1.34 10.90 0.64
CA PHE A 36 -1.82 10.61 2.00
C PHE A 36 -0.82 9.79 2.81
N LEU A 37 -0.27 8.71 2.25
CA LEU A 37 0.72 7.85 2.93
C LEU A 37 2.03 8.60 3.19
N SER A 38 2.46 9.44 2.25
CA SER A 38 3.63 10.31 2.40
C SER A 38 3.46 11.29 3.56
N GLU A 39 2.30 11.95 3.68
CA GLU A 39 1.98 12.83 4.80
C GLU A 39 1.99 12.10 6.14
N LYS A 40 1.57 10.82 6.18
CA LYS A 40 1.67 9.99 7.38
C LYS A 40 3.10 9.51 7.68
N GLY A 41 4.05 9.67 6.75
CA GLY A 41 5.40 9.13 6.83
C GLY A 41 5.44 7.60 6.67
N SER A 42 4.52 7.04 5.90
CA SER A 42 4.35 5.61 5.72
C SER A 42 5.33 5.05 4.67
N PRO A 43 5.93 3.87 4.91
CA PRO A 43 6.70 3.15 3.89
C PRO A 43 5.84 2.27 2.97
N LEU A 44 4.50 2.28 3.13
CA LEU A 44 3.62 1.42 2.37
C LEU A 44 3.53 1.89 0.90
N PRO A 45 3.71 0.99 -0.08
CA PRO A 45 3.62 1.34 -1.50
C PRO A 45 2.16 1.49 -1.95
N ALA A 46 1.78 2.69 -2.38
CA ALA A 46 0.42 2.99 -2.83
C ALA A 46 0.03 2.19 -4.08
N GLU A 47 1.00 2.01 -4.99
CA GLU A 47 0.86 1.28 -6.25
C GLU A 47 0.54 -0.20 -6.03
N GLU A 48 1.00 -0.78 -4.91
CA GLU A 48 0.66 -2.15 -4.54
C GLU A 48 -0.70 -2.21 -3.83
N LEU A 49 -0.96 -1.26 -2.93
CA LEU A 49 -2.23 -1.22 -2.18
C LEU A 49 -3.44 -1.08 -3.10
N ILE A 50 -3.39 -0.19 -4.09
CA ILE A 50 -4.54 0.15 -4.94
C ILE A 50 -5.03 -1.03 -5.80
N GLN A 51 -4.22 -2.06 -5.97
CA GLN A 51 -4.58 -3.27 -6.71
C GLN A 51 -5.67 -4.10 -6.00
N TYR A 52 -5.90 -3.85 -4.70
CA TYR A 52 -6.85 -4.59 -3.89
C TYR A 52 -8.11 -3.76 -3.63
N SER A 53 -9.29 -4.31 -3.88
CA SER A 53 -10.56 -3.62 -3.64
C SER A 53 -10.76 -3.19 -2.18
N ASN A 54 -10.19 -3.92 -1.22
CA ASN A 54 -10.25 -3.63 0.21
C ASN A 54 -9.06 -2.79 0.73
N TRP A 55 -8.35 -2.06 -0.14
CA TRP A 55 -7.14 -1.31 0.23
C TRP A 55 -7.36 -0.33 1.38
N LYS A 56 -8.53 0.31 1.48
CA LYS A 56 -8.87 1.24 2.57
C LYS A 56 -8.78 0.54 3.93
N SER A 57 -9.32 -0.67 4.04
CA SER A 57 -9.23 -1.48 5.25
C SER A 57 -7.81 -1.94 5.53
N ILE A 58 -7.04 -2.32 4.50
CA ILE A 58 -5.61 -2.67 4.65
C ILE A 58 -4.85 -1.48 5.27
N VAL A 59 -5.02 -0.27 4.74
CA VAL A 59 -4.37 0.94 5.25
C VAL A 59 -4.85 1.28 6.66
N ALA A 60 -6.15 1.24 6.92
CA ALA A 60 -6.71 1.58 8.23
C ALA A 60 -6.25 0.62 9.34
N VAL A 61 -6.14 -0.68 9.06
CA VAL A 61 -5.58 -1.64 10.04
C VAL A 61 -4.09 -1.35 10.27
N SER A 62 -3.33 -1.02 9.23
CA SER A 62 -1.92 -0.66 9.39
C SER A 62 -1.72 0.59 10.27
N ALA A 63 -2.65 1.55 10.22
CA ALA A 63 -2.67 2.72 11.08
C ALA A 63 -2.77 2.33 12.56
N ALA A 64 -3.72 1.44 12.88
CA ALA A 64 -3.96 0.98 14.25
C ALA A 64 -2.83 0.10 14.80
N GLU A 65 -2.22 -0.73 13.95
CA GLU A 65 -1.22 -1.72 14.36
C GLU A 65 0.20 -1.17 14.42
N SER A 66 0.57 -0.29 13.50
CA SER A 66 1.97 0.12 13.32
C SER A 66 2.16 1.59 12.94
N SER A 67 1.12 2.42 13.13
CA SER A 67 1.11 3.81 12.69
C SER A 67 1.45 3.93 11.20
N TYR A 68 0.71 3.22 10.35
CA TYR A 68 0.92 3.17 8.90
C TYR A 68 2.27 2.56 8.51
N GLY A 69 2.76 1.56 9.25
CA GLY A 69 4.05 0.92 8.97
C GLY A 69 5.28 1.67 9.50
N LYS A 70 5.12 2.78 10.24
CA LYS A 70 6.24 3.48 10.89
C LYS A 70 6.90 2.66 12.00
N HIS A 71 6.13 1.79 12.64
CA HIS A 71 6.57 0.97 13.76
C HIS A 71 6.29 -0.51 13.47
N LEU A 72 7.09 -1.09 12.59
CA LEU A 72 6.90 -2.47 12.15
C LEU A 72 7.18 -3.48 13.27
N GLY A 73 6.36 -4.53 13.32
CA GLY A 73 6.58 -5.67 14.22
C GLY A 73 7.53 -6.74 13.65
N GLY A 74 7.88 -6.65 12.37
CA GLY A 74 8.70 -7.57 11.58
C GLY A 74 8.97 -7.00 10.18
N ALA A 75 9.74 -7.69 9.34
CA ALA A 75 10.05 -7.24 7.99
C ALA A 75 8.77 -7.19 7.13
N PHE A 76 8.48 -6.01 6.58
CA PHE A 76 7.29 -5.72 5.76
C PHE A 76 5.95 -6.10 6.43
N ASN A 77 5.88 -6.08 7.77
CA ASN A 77 4.67 -6.43 8.52
C ASN A 77 4.12 -5.23 9.29
N ALA A 78 3.15 -4.56 8.65
CA ALA A 78 2.48 -3.39 9.22
C ALA A 78 1.20 -3.73 10.01
N TRP A 79 0.81 -5.00 10.07
CA TRP A 79 -0.49 -5.45 10.61
C TRP A 79 -0.38 -6.40 11.81
N GLY A 80 0.83 -6.54 12.39
CA GLY A 80 1.04 -7.35 13.58
C GLY A 80 0.88 -8.87 13.37
N ILE A 81 0.84 -9.34 12.12
CA ILE A 81 0.53 -10.73 11.77
C ILE A 81 1.55 -11.68 12.37
N LYS A 82 1.06 -12.74 13.04
CA LYS A 82 1.91 -13.80 13.63
C LYS A 82 2.02 -14.99 12.69
N ASP A 83 3.15 -15.70 12.77
CA ASP A 83 3.36 -16.96 12.07
C ASP A 83 2.79 -18.12 12.89
N TYR A 84 1.74 -18.77 12.39
CA TYR A 84 1.14 -19.96 13.01
C TYR A 84 1.34 -21.22 12.17
N THR A 85 2.31 -21.19 11.25
CA THR A 85 2.65 -22.36 10.44
C THR A 85 3.29 -23.42 11.34
N SER A 86 2.59 -24.53 11.56
CA SER A 86 3.09 -25.62 12.40
C SER A 86 4.48 -26.08 11.95
N GLY A 87 5.42 -26.20 12.89
CA GLY A 87 6.82 -26.54 12.60
C GLY A 87 7.72 -25.37 12.20
N SER A 88 7.19 -24.15 12.04
CA SER A 88 8.00 -22.95 11.85
C SER A 88 8.82 -22.63 13.10
N VAL A 89 10.10 -22.25 12.91
CA VAL A 89 10.95 -21.72 13.99
C VAL A 89 10.42 -20.38 14.56
N LYS A 90 9.50 -19.73 13.84
CA LYS A 90 8.83 -18.48 14.24
C LYS A 90 7.40 -18.70 14.75
N TYR A 91 6.99 -19.93 15.02
CA TYR A 91 5.64 -20.23 15.50
C TYR A 91 5.24 -19.34 16.70
N GLY A 92 4.10 -18.65 16.57
CA GLY A 92 3.56 -17.69 17.52
C GLY A 92 4.26 -16.32 17.56
N ARG A 93 5.34 -16.11 16.81
CA ARG A 93 6.07 -14.83 16.72
C ARG A 93 5.57 -13.99 15.55
N THR A 94 5.94 -12.72 15.50
CA THR A 94 5.64 -11.87 14.34
C THR A 94 6.24 -12.47 13.08
N ARG A 95 5.43 -12.55 12.02
CA ARG A 95 5.85 -13.05 10.73
C ARG A 95 6.68 -11.99 10.03
N ASP A 96 7.79 -12.41 9.44
CA ASP A 96 8.52 -11.63 8.46
C ASP A 96 8.03 -12.02 7.06
N PHE A 97 7.84 -11.04 6.20
CA PHE A 97 7.54 -11.24 4.78
C PHE A 97 8.77 -10.87 3.95
N ALA A 98 8.85 -11.38 2.71
CA ALA A 98 9.95 -11.07 1.81
C ALA A 98 9.81 -9.69 1.15
N SER A 99 8.57 -9.20 1.00
CA SER A 99 8.27 -7.92 0.34
C SER A 99 6.94 -7.33 0.83
N TRP A 100 6.70 -6.06 0.47
CA TRP A 100 5.39 -5.42 0.65
C TRP A 100 4.30 -6.10 -0.17
N GLU A 101 4.60 -6.52 -1.41
CA GLU A 101 3.66 -7.26 -2.26
C GLU A 101 3.15 -8.54 -1.56
N GLU A 102 4.06 -9.35 -1.00
CA GLU A 102 3.67 -10.56 -0.28
C GLU A 102 2.79 -10.25 0.94
N SER A 103 3.17 -9.24 1.73
CA SER A 103 2.48 -8.94 2.97
C SER A 103 1.14 -8.24 2.78
N ILE A 104 1.02 -7.35 1.79
CA ILE A 104 -0.23 -6.70 1.40
C ILE A 104 -1.19 -7.74 0.85
N LYS A 105 -0.74 -8.62 -0.06
CA LYS A 105 -1.56 -9.72 -0.58
C LYS A 105 -2.09 -10.61 0.53
N TYR A 106 -1.19 -11.09 1.40
CA TYR A 106 -1.57 -11.95 2.52
C TYR A 106 -2.56 -11.25 3.46
N THR A 107 -2.37 -9.95 3.70
CA THR A 107 -3.28 -9.17 4.53
C THR A 107 -4.64 -9.01 3.86
N SER A 108 -4.70 -8.69 2.58
CA SER A 108 -5.96 -8.59 1.83
C SER A 108 -6.74 -9.89 1.89
N GLU A 109 -6.08 -11.02 1.64
CA GLU A 109 -6.68 -12.37 1.72
C GLU A 109 -7.14 -12.70 3.15
N LEU A 110 -6.36 -12.32 4.16
CA LEU A 110 -6.71 -12.53 5.56
C LEU A 110 -7.96 -11.74 5.95
N LEU A 111 -8.07 -10.48 5.50
CA LEU A 111 -9.23 -9.64 5.73
C LEU A 111 -10.48 -10.21 5.03
N TYR A 112 -10.36 -10.69 3.79
CA TYR A 112 -11.45 -11.37 3.08
C TYR A 112 -11.84 -12.73 3.66
N LYS A 113 -10.89 -13.48 4.23
CA LYS A 113 -11.20 -14.76 4.92
C LYS A 113 -12.17 -14.57 6.08
N TYR A 114 -12.18 -13.37 6.69
CA TYR A 114 -13.12 -13.02 7.74
C TYR A 114 -14.41 -12.38 7.23
N ASP A 115 -14.51 -12.15 5.91
CA ASP A 115 -15.72 -11.62 5.28
C ASP A 115 -15.82 -11.92 3.76
N PRO A 116 -16.25 -13.12 3.35
CA PRO A 116 -16.57 -13.41 1.95
C PRO A 116 -18.05 -13.20 1.58
N GLU A 117 -18.95 -12.94 2.54
CA GLU A 117 -20.40 -12.83 2.32
C GLU A 117 -21.05 -11.51 2.80
N ASP A 118 -20.44 -10.75 3.72
CA ASP A 118 -21.01 -9.55 4.37
C ASP A 118 -20.53 -8.21 3.74
N GLY A 119 -19.47 -8.19 2.93
CA GLY A 119 -19.00 -6.98 2.23
C GLY A 119 -17.62 -6.52 2.69
N GLU A 120 -17.27 -5.23 2.53
CA GLU A 120 -16.00 -4.71 3.05
C GLU A 120 -15.94 -4.91 4.58
N PRO A 121 -14.82 -5.42 5.14
CA PRO A 121 -14.78 -5.90 6.50
C PRO A 121 -14.97 -4.77 7.52
N ASP A 122 -16.06 -4.82 8.30
CA ASP A 122 -16.27 -3.92 9.43
C ASP A 122 -15.34 -4.30 10.61
N PRO A 123 -14.65 -3.33 11.24
CA PRO A 123 -13.72 -3.62 12.34
C PRO A 123 -14.35 -4.33 13.54
N LYS A 124 -15.65 -4.13 13.84
CA LYS A 124 -16.32 -4.85 14.93
C LYS A 124 -16.60 -6.30 14.54
N GLN A 125 -16.99 -6.55 13.29
CA GLN A 125 -17.18 -7.91 12.78
C GLN A 125 -15.88 -8.70 12.76
N MET A 126 -14.76 -8.08 12.36
CA MET A 126 -13.42 -8.70 12.44
C MET A 126 -13.10 -9.16 13.87
N VAL A 127 -13.30 -8.29 14.86
CA VAL A 127 -13.03 -8.62 16.26
C VAL A 127 -14.01 -9.67 16.82
N ALA A 128 -15.29 -9.62 16.44
CA ALA A 128 -16.30 -10.56 16.90
C ALA A 128 -16.04 -11.99 16.40
N THR A 129 -15.49 -12.15 15.20
CA THR A 129 -15.12 -13.46 14.61
C THR A 129 -13.78 -13.98 15.12
N TRP A 130 -12.90 -13.10 15.60
CA TRP A 130 -11.65 -13.48 16.24
C TRP A 130 -11.89 -14.05 17.64
N LYS A 131 -12.16 -15.37 17.73
CA LYS A 131 -12.40 -16.15 18.98
C LYS A 131 -11.45 -15.88 20.15
N TYR A 132 -10.29 -15.27 19.91
CA TYR A 132 -9.23 -15.04 20.91
C TYR A 132 -8.84 -13.55 21.08
N VAL A 133 -9.46 -12.64 20.34
CA VAL A 133 -9.23 -11.20 20.50
C VAL A 133 -10.38 -10.65 21.32
N ARG A 134 -10.15 -10.41 22.62
CA ARG A 134 -11.11 -9.61 23.41
C ARG A 134 -11.34 -8.31 22.66
N PRO A 135 -12.58 -7.78 22.59
CA PRO A 135 -12.82 -6.54 21.89
C PRO A 135 -11.99 -5.42 22.52
N TYR A 136 -10.87 -5.12 21.86
CA TYR A 136 -10.04 -3.99 22.18
C TYR A 136 -10.78 -2.80 21.59
N GLY A 137 -11.70 -2.21 22.38
CA GLY A 137 -12.48 -1.05 21.94
C GLY A 137 -11.60 0.07 21.38
N HIS A 138 -10.40 0.23 21.94
CA HIS A 138 -9.37 1.13 21.41
C HIS A 138 -8.92 0.78 19.98
N TRP A 139 -8.67 -0.50 19.69
CA TRP A 139 -8.25 -0.94 18.36
C TRP A 139 -9.36 -0.67 17.34
N VAL A 140 -10.59 -1.09 17.64
CA VAL A 140 -11.76 -0.86 16.78
C VAL A 140 -11.93 0.63 16.48
N ASN A 141 -11.81 1.48 17.50
CA ASN A 141 -11.93 2.93 17.34
C ASN A 141 -10.80 3.50 16.49
N ASN A 142 -9.56 3.02 16.64
CA ASN A 142 -8.43 3.48 15.84
C ASN A 142 -8.60 3.10 14.36
N VAL A 143 -9.07 1.89 14.07
CA VAL A 143 -9.34 1.47 12.69
C VAL A 143 -10.50 2.29 12.11
N ALA A 144 -11.60 2.47 12.84
CA ALA A 144 -12.75 3.27 12.39
C ALA A 144 -12.37 4.74 12.16
N TYR A 145 -11.58 5.34 13.06
CA TYR A 145 -11.05 6.69 12.87
C TYR A 145 -10.17 6.78 11.62
N SER A 146 -9.34 5.77 11.37
CA SER A 146 -8.46 5.76 10.19
C SER A 146 -9.25 5.58 8.89
N LEU A 147 -10.31 4.77 8.89
CA LEU A 147 -11.24 4.66 7.75
C LEU A 147 -11.91 6.00 7.46
N TYR A 148 -12.34 6.72 8.50
CA TYR A 148 -12.90 8.07 8.36
C TYR A 148 -11.86 9.07 7.83
N ASP A 149 -10.64 9.07 8.37
CA ASP A 149 -9.55 9.94 7.91
C ASP A 149 -9.23 9.68 6.42
N ILE A 150 -9.23 8.42 6.00
CA ILE A 150 -9.07 8.04 4.59
C ILE A 150 -10.23 8.58 3.74
N SER A 151 -11.49 8.43 4.17
CA SER A 151 -12.63 8.89 3.37
C SER A 151 -12.70 10.41 3.22
N GLU A 152 -12.23 11.16 4.22
CA GLU A 152 -12.25 12.62 4.19
C GLU A 152 -11.07 13.21 3.41
N ASN A 153 -9.91 12.53 3.37
CA ASN A 153 -8.68 13.08 2.77
C ASN A 153 -8.30 12.42 1.43
N ILE A 154 -8.85 11.26 1.10
CA ILE A 154 -8.68 10.62 -0.21
C ILE A 154 -10.03 10.63 -0.93
N THR A 155 -10.25 11.68 -1.72
CA THR A 155 -11.41 11.79 -2.60
C THR A 155 -10.98 11.40 -4.01
N VAL A 156 -11.59 10.33 -4.53
CA VAL A 156 -11.35 9.82 -5.89
C VAL A 156 -12.67 9.71 -6.62
#